data_AF-A0A956H0Y5-F1
#
_entry.id   AF-A0A956H0Y5-F1
#
_cell.length_a   1.000
_cell.length_b   1.000
_cell.length_c   1.000
_cell.angle_alpha   90.00
_cell.angle_beta   90.00
_cell.angle_gamma   90.00
#
_symmetry.space_group_name_H-M   'P 1'
#
loop_
_entity.id
_entity.type
_entity.pdbx_description
1 polymer ?
#
loop_
_entity_poly.entity_id
_entity_poly.type
_entity_poly.pdbx_seq_one_letter_code
_entity_poly.pdbx_strand_id
1 'polypeptide(L)'
;MRSGILLVALLACVEPEGAPPLLQEGDPCRSWLALCLDDDYEQTCVDHVWTVQSCEAHCAELGPELVPAGCKRGGGCQCTSATEECTPGALVCASSWTLQYCDDSRTWVDYDCQSLCDERETTPLSLGCVDEG
;
A
#
# COMPACT_ATOMS: atom_id res chain seq x y z
N MET A 1 -3.81 44.48 48.41
CA MET A 1 -4.41 43.12 48.51
C MET A 1 -5.02 42.83 47.14
N ARG A 2 -4.24 42.32 46.17
CA ARG A 2 -4.14 40.90 45.79
C ARG A 2 -5.51 40.21 45.67
N SER A 3 -5.96 39.98 44.44
CA SER A 3 -6.30 38.65 43.93
C SER A 3 -6.68 38.76 42.45
N GLY A 4 -5.75 38.36 41.59
CA GLY A 4 -6.06 38.00 40.21
C GLY A 4 -6.70 36.62 40.20
N ILE A 5 -7.73 36.45 39.38
CA ILE A 5 -8.32 35.15 39.07
C ILE A 5 -8.00 34.88 37.60
N LEU A 6 -6.96 34.05 37.47
CA LEU A 6 -6.63 33.18 36.34
C LEU A 6 -7.82 32.25 36.03
N LEU A 7 -7.84 31.64 34.83
CA LEU A 7 -8.69 30.50 34.35
C LEU A 7 -9.79 30.94 33.37
N VAL A 8 -9.96 30.38 32.16
CA VAL A 8 -9.41 29.20 31.49
C VAL A 8 -9.39 29.52 29.99
N ALA A 9 -8.23 29.37 29.34
CA ALA A 9 -8.17 29.25 27.89
C ALA A 9 -8.77 27.89 27.52
N LEU A 10 -10.06 27.86 27.21
CA LEU A 10 -10.73 26.72 26.56
C LEU A 10 -10.25 26.68 25.10
N LEU A 11 -9.01 26.26 24.90
CA LEU A 11 -8.58 25.61 23.66
C LEU A 11 -9.25 24.23 23.66
N ALA A 12 -10.54 24.21 23.35
CA ALA A 12 -11.17 22.99 22.86
C ALA A 12 -10.40 22.62 21.60
N CYS A 13 -9.78 21.44 21.61
CA CYS A 13 -9.17 20.83 20.45
C CYS A 13 -10.15 20.94 19.28
N VAL A 14 -9.77 21.69 18.24
CA VAL A 14 -10.43 21.54 16.95
C VAL A 14 -10.00 20.16 16.46
N GLU A 15 -10.86 19.17 16.64
CA GLU A 15 -10.77 17.95 15.85
C GLU A 15 -10.83 18.43 14.39
N PRO A 16 -9.85 18.12 13.53
CA PRO A 16 -9.91 18.52 12.13
C PRO A 16 -11.14 17.88 11.50
N GLU A 17 -12.21 18.67 11.38
CA GLU A 17 -13.42 18.32 10.67
C GLU A 17 -13.06 18.09 9.21
N GLY A 18 -13.16 16.83 8.78
CA GLY A 18 -12.94 16.44 7.39
C GLY A 18 -11.83 15.43 7.21
N ALA A 19 -11.95 14.26 7.85
CA ALA A 19 -11.54 13.06 7.11
C ALA A 19 -12.27 13.12 5.75
N PRO A 20 -11.56 12.96 4.61
CA PRO A 20 -12.24 12.88 3.33
C PRO A 20 -13.35 11.81 3.47
N PRO A 21 -14.55 12.04 2.91
CA PRO A 21 -15.62 11.06 3.00
C PRO A 21 -15.03 9.71 2.59
N LEU A 22 -15.24 8.69 3.43
CA LEU A 22 -14.88 7.32 3.07
C LEU A 22 -15.51 7.07 1.70
N LEU A 23 -14.67 6.74 0.73
CA LEU A 23 -15.12 6.42 -0.61
C LEU A 23 -16.10 5.25 -0.48
N GLN A 24 -17.31 5.40 -0.99
CA GLN A 24 -18.32 4.35 -0.84
C GLN A 24 -18.10 3.30 -1.92
N GLU A 25 -18.33 2.04 -1.56
CA GLU A 25 -18.46 0.98 -2.55
C GLU A 25 -19.52 1.37 -3.58
N GLY A 26 -19.22 1.14 -4.87
CA GLY A 26 -20.11 1.52 -5.97
C GLY A 26 -19.92 2.94 -6.50
N ASP A 27 -19.19 3.82 -5.78
CA ASP A 27 -18.87 5.15 -6.30
C ASP A 27 -17.86 5.07 -7.45
N PRO A 28 -17.94 5.99 -8.43
CA PRO A 28 -16.93 6.07 -9.48
C PRO A 28 -15.56 6.42 -8.88
N CYS A 29 -14.54 5.72 -9.35
CA CYS A 29 -13.18 5.93 -8.88
C CYS A 29 -12.68 7.34 -9.18
N ARG A 30 -11.99 7.92 -8.19
CA ARG A 30 -11.27 9.20 -8.34
C ARG A 30 -9.76 9.03 -8.35
N SER A 31 -9.28 7.80 -8.11
CA SER A 31 -7.90 7.38 -8.06
C SER A 31 -7.83 5.87 -8.33
N TRP A 32 -6.66 5.38 -8.76
CA TRP A 32 -6.37 3.95 -8.90
C TRP A 32 -5.68 3.37 -7.67
N LEU A 33 -5.34 4.21 -6.68
CA LEU A 33 -4.62 3.78 -5.49
C LEU A 33 -5.54 2.98 -4.56
N ALA A 34 -5.13 1.77 -4.19
CA ALA A 34 -5.83 0.96 -3.18
C ALA A 34 -5.78 1.63 -1.79
N LEU A 35 -6.86 1.45 -1.03
CA LEU A 35 -7.03 2.05 0.29
C LEU A 35 -7.43 0.99 1.32
N CYS A 36 -6.67 0.89 2.40
CA CYS A 36 -7.03 0.04 3.52
C CYS A 36 -8.19 0.66 4.32
N LEU A 37 -9.27 -0.10 4.46
CA LEU A 37 -10.39 0.25 5.33
C LEU A 37 -10.07 -0.14 6.78
N ASP A 38 -9.50 -1.33 6.94
CA ASP A 38 -8.96 -1.88 8.18
C ASP A 38 -7.82 -2.86 7.84
N ASP A 39 -7.40 -3.69 8.81
CA ASP A 39 -6.28 -4.62 8.63
C ASP A 39 -6.61 -5.80 7.68
N ASP A 40 -7.90 -6.14 7.52
CA ASP A 40 -8.39 -7.30 6.78
C ASP A 40 -9.07 -6.93 5.46
N TYR A 41 -9.40 -5.65 5.26
CA TYR A 41 -10.13 -5.18 4.07
C TYR A 41 -9.46 -3.99 3.40
N GLU A 42 -9.42 -4.06 2.08
CA GLU A 42 -9.07 -2.93 1.23
C GLU A 42 -10.22 -2.55 0.31
N GLN A 43 -10.12 -1.34 -0.21
CA GLN A 43 -10.96 -0.83 -1.27
C GLN A 43 -10.08 -0.52 -2.48
N THR A 44 -10.41 -1.13 -3.61
CA THR A 44 -9.67 -0.99 -4.87
C THR A 44 -10.59 -0.48 -5.97
N CYS A 45 -10.00 0.10 -7.01
CA CYS A 45 -10.74 0.54 -8.17
C CYS A 45 -10.77 -0.56 -9.23
N VAL A 46 -11.92 -1.19 -9.43
CA VAL A 46 -12.14 -2.23 -10.45
C VAL A 46 -13.19 -1.70 -11.43
N ASP A 47 -12.91 -1.74 -12.73
CA ASP A 47 -13.82 -1.26 -13.78
C ASP A 47 -14.37 0.17 -13.52
N HIS A 48 -13.50 1.07 -13.03
CA HIS A 48 -13.83 2.45 -12.66
C HIS A 48 -14.82 2.60 -11.49
N VAL A 49 -15.03 1.55 -10.70
CA VAL A 49 -15.90 1.54 -9.51
C VAL A 49 -15.12 1.10 -8.28
N TRP A 50 -15.31 1.79 -7.16
CA TRP A 50 -14.75 1.35 -5.88
C TRP A 50 -15.40 0.06 -5.43
N THR A 51 -14.58 -0.96 -5.22
CA THR A 51 -14.98 -2.29 -4.75
C THR A 51 -14.25 -2.60 -3.46
N VAL A 52 -14.96 -3.15 -2.47
CA VAL A 52 -14.34 -3.64 -1.23
C VAL A 52 -14.02 -5.11 -1.40
N GLN A 53 -12.80 -5.50 -1.01
CA GLN A 53 -12.36 -6.88 -1.04
C GLN A 53 -11.61 -7.19 0.26
N SER A 54 -11.73 -8.43 0.74
CA SER A 54 -10.90 -8.92 1.84
C SER A 54 -9.48 -9.19 1.36
N CYS A 55 -8.49 -8.92 2.22
CA CYS A 55 -7.10 -9.25 1.91
C CYS A 55 -6.90 -10.75 1.70
N GLU A 56 -7.73 -11.61 2.32
CA GLU A 56 -7.76 -13.04 2.03
C GLU A 56 -8.12 -13.32 0.57
N ALA A 57 -9.21 -12.72 0.07
CA ALA A 57 -9.63 -12.90 -1.32
C ALA A 57 -8.60 -12.32 -2.30
N HIS A 58 -8.04 -11.14 -2.01
CA HIS A 58 -6.98 -10.53 -2.80
C HIS A 58 -5.77 -11.47 -2.91
N CYS A 59 -5.25 -11.96 -1.79
CA CYS A 59 -4.09 -12.84 -1.80
C CYS A 59 -4.37 -14.18 -2.46
N ALA A 60 -5.58 -14.73 -2.31
CA ALA A 60 -5.97 -15.98 -2.96
C ALA A 60 -6.03 -15.88 -4.50
N GLU A 61 -6.35 -14.71 -5.05
CA GLU A 61 -6.29 -14.46 -6.50
C GLU A 61 -4.85 -14.43 -7.03
N LEU A 62 -3.89 -14.01 -6.21
CA LEU A 62 -2.47 -14.01 -6.55
C LEU A 62 -1.84 -15.42 -6.42
N GLY A 63 -2.33 -16.26 -5.51
CA GLY A 63 -1.89 -17.64 -5.37
C GLY A 63 -2.45 -18.36 -4.13
N PRO A 64 -2.71 -19.68 -4.21
CA PRO A 64 -3.33 -20.43 -3.11
C PRO A 64 -2.46 -20.59 -1.86
N GLU A 65 -1.15 -20.38 -1.96
CA GLU A 65 -0.19 -20.37 -0.86
C GLU A 65 -0.11 -19.04 -0.08
N LEU A 66 -0.71 -17.99 -0.63
CA LEU A 66 -0.58 -16.64 -0.10
C LEU A 66 -1.61 -16.37 0.97
N VAL A 67 -1.14 -15.82 2.08
CA VAL A 67 -1.97 -15.44 3.21
C VAL A 67 -1.83 -13.93 3.46
N PRO A 68 -2.89 -13.27 3.94
CA PRO A 68 -2.83 -11.85 4.25
C PRO A 68 -1.84 -11.58 5.39
N ALA A 69 -0.93 -10.64 5.16
CA ALA A 69 0.01 -10.11 6.16
C ALA A 69 -0.48 -8.76 6.76
N GLY A 70 -1.70 -8.35 6.41
CA GLY A 70 -2.34 -7.09 6.79
C GLY A 70 -2.41 -6.09 5.64
N CYS A 71 -3.11 -4.99 5.87
CA CYS A 71 -3.28 -3.93 4.87
C CYS A 71 -2.42 -2.70 5.22
N LYS A 72 -1.58 -2.24 4.29
CA LYS A 72 -0.74 -1.03 4.49
C LYS A 72 -1.39 0.19 3.86
N ARG A 73 -1.59 1.24 4.66
CA ARG A 73 -2.14 2.53 4.20
C ARG A 73 -1.35 3.08 3.01
N GLY A 74 -2.04 3.29 1.88
CA GLY A 74 -1.43 3.78 0.63
C GLY A 74 -0.73 2.73 -0.22
N GLY A 75 -0.74 1.46 0.20
CA GLY A 75 -0.19 0.32 -0.54
C GLY A 75 -1.18 -0.81 -0.82
N GLY A 76 -2.27 -0.91 -0.04
CA GLY A 76 -3.25 -2.00 -0.17
C GLY A 76 -2.90 -3.22 0.67
N CYS A 77 -3.59 -4.33 0.42
CA CYS A 77 -3.38 -5.61 1.07
C CYS A 77 -1.97 -6.15 0.76
N GLN A 78 -1.28 -6.62 1.80
CA GLN A 78 0.01 -7.27 1.68
C GLN A 78 -0.15 -8.77 1.78
N CYS A 79 0.48 -9.50 0.87
CA CYS A 79 0.44 -10.96 0.82
C CYS A 79 1.81 -11.55 1.10
N THR A 80 1.85 -12.49 2.03
CA THR A 80 3.05 -13.29 2.31
C THR A 80 2.77 -14.74 1.96
N SER A 81 3.80 -15.47 1.57
CA SER A 81 3.71 -16.92 1.54
C SER A 81 3.70 -17.46 2.98
N ALA A 82 2.91 -18.51 3.21
CA ALA A 82 3.01 -19.31 4.43
C ALA A 82 4.27 -20.18 4.46
N THR A 83 4.90 -20.41 3.30
CA THR A 83 6.23 -21.02 3.18
C THR A 83 7.28 -19.91 3.19
N GLU A 84 8.52 -20.17 3.64
CA GLU A 84 9.63 -19.20 3.58
C GLU A 84 10.06 -18.84 2.12
N GLU A 85 9.25 -19.21 1.13
CA GLU A 85 9.41 -18.89 -0.28
C GLU A 85 8.80 -17.50 -0.57
N CYS A 86 9.25 -16.83 -1.62
CA CYS A 86 8.69 -15.53 -1.98
C CYS A 86 7.29 -15.66 -2.60
N THR A 87 6.49 -14.59 -2.47
CA THR A 87 5.17 -14.46 -3.08
C THR A 87 5.31 -14.18 -4.58
N PRO A 88 4.82 -15.02 -5.52
CA PRO A 88 4.86 -14.72 -6.96
C PRO A 88 4.30 -13.34 -7.27
N GLY A 89 4.97 -12.58 -8.13
CA GLY A 89 4.58 -11.21 -8.45
C GLY A 89 5.06 -10.17 -7.44
N ALA A 90 5.55 -10.57 -6.26
CA ALA A 90 6.07 -9.63 -5.28
C ALA A 90 7.36 -8.97 -5.78
N LEU A 91 7.52 -7.72 -5.36
CA LEU A 91 8.68 -6.88 -5.64
C LEU A 91 9.27 -6.41 -4.32
N VAL A 92 10.56 -6.64 -4.12
CA VAL A 92 11.29 -6.11 -2.97
C VAL A 92 12.59 -5.46 -3.40
N CYS A 93 13.01 -4.46 -2.64
CA CYS A 93 14.30 -3.83 -2.83
C CYS A 93 15.34 -4.58 -2.01
N ALA A 94 16.17 -5.39 -2.68
CA ALA A 94 17.30 -6.05 -2.02
C ALA A 94 18.44 -5.06 -1.75
N SER A 95 18.57 -4.03 -2.57
CA SER A 95 19.50 -2.92 -2.37
C SER A 95 19.00 -1.65 -3.07
N SER A 96 19.71 -0.55 -2.91
CA SER A 96 19.42 0.70 -3.63
C SER A 96 19.53 0.58 -5.16
N TRP A 97 20.13 -0.51 -5.67
CA TRP A 97 20.35 -0.76 -7.10
C TRP A 97 19.79 -2.10 -7.59
N THR A 98 19.18 -2.88 -6.70
CA THR A 98 18.72 -4.24 -7.00
C THR A 98 17.27 -4.39 -6.58
N LEU A 99 16.41 -4.59 -7.59
CA LEU A 99 15.03 -4.97 -7.42
C LEU A 99 14.94 -6.49 -7.54
N GLN A 100 14.37 -7.16 -6.56
CA GLN A 100 14.04 -8.58 -6.66
C GLN A 100 12.58 -8.72 -7.04
N TYR A 101 12.31 -9.50 -8.06
CA TYR A 101 10.97 -9.94 -8.43
C TYR A 101 10.85 -11.42 -8.14
N CYS A 102 9.79 -11.81 -7.48
CA CYS A 102 9.51 -13.22 -7.26
C CYS A 102 8.80 -13.78 -8.50
N ASP A 103 9.45 -14.73 -9.17
CA ASP A 103 8.87 -15.38 -10.34
C ASP A 103 7.78 -16.41 -9.98
N ASP A 104 7.10 -16.96 -10.99
CA ASP A 104 6.09 -18.01 -10.81
C ASP A 104 6.66 -19.30 -10.21
N SER A 105 7.99 -19.46 -10.18
CA SER A 105 8.68 -20.58 -9.52
C SER A 105 9.01 -20.28 -8.06
N ARG A 106 8.48 -19.19 -7.49
CA ARG A 106 8.74 -18.70 -6.14
C ARG A 106 10.22 -18.49 -5.83
N THR A 107 10.97 -18.09 -6.85
CA THR A 107 12.39 -17.76 -6.73
C THR A 107 12.58 -16.27 -6.92
N TRP A 108 13.38 -15.65 -6.05
CA TRP A 108 13.80 -14.27 -6.26
C TRP A 108 14.72 -14.18 -7.46
N VAL A 109 14.31 -13.39 -8.45
CA VAL A 109 15.12 -13.01 -9.60
C VAL A 109 15.59 -11.57 -9.39
N ASP A 110 16.90 -11.39 -9.43
CA ASP A 110 17.53 -10.07 -9.28
C ASP A 110 17.49 -9.31 -10.60
N TYR A 111 16.96 -8.10 -10.55
CA TYR A 111 17.02 -7.13 -11.63
C TYR A 111 17.88 -5.95 -11.21
N ASP A 112 18.87 -5.66 -12.03
CA ASP A 112 19.66 -4.44 -11.92
C ASP A 112 18.82 -3.23 -12.36
N CYS A 113 18.64 -2.27 -11.47
CA CYS A 113 17.78 -1.11 -11.73
C CYS A 113 18.29 -0.28 -12.92
N GLN A 114 19.62 -0.25 -13.15
CA GLN A 114 20.20 0.47 -14.27
C GLN A 114 19.82 -0.18 -15.61
N SER A 115 19.90 -1.51 -15.69
CA SER A 115 19.47 -2.29 -16.85
C SER A 115 17.97 -2.10 -17.14
N LEU A 116 17.13 -2.13 -16.11
CA LEU A 116 15.69 -1.85 -16.24
C LEU A 116 15.39 -0.41 -16.74
N CYS A 117 16.24 0.56 -16.39
CA CYS A 117 16.11 1.94 -16.86
C CYS A 117 16.61 2.11 -18.30
N ASP A 118 17.70 1.43 -18.66
CA ASP A 118 18.27 1.44 -20.01
C ASP A 118 17.33 0.77 -21.04
N GLU A 119 16.55 -0.23 -20.61
CA GLU A 119 15.51 -0.85 -21.44
C GLU A 119 14.24 0.02 -21.62
N ARG A 120 14.09 1.11 -20.85
CA ARG A 120 12.93 2.04 -20.89
C ARG A 120 13.29 3.42 -21.45
N GLU A 121 13.70 3.51 -22.71
CA GLU A 121 13.86 4.82 -23.40
C GLU A 121 12.55 5.63 -23.60
N THR A 122 11.39 5.23 -23.03
CA THR A 122 10.09 5.86 -23.35
C THR A 122 9.16 6.20 -22.18
N THR A 123 9.50 5.97 -20.90
CA THR A 123 8.65 6.46 -19.79
C THR A 123 9.45 6.65 -18.50
N PRO A 124 9.51 7.86 -17.92
CA PRO A 124 10.20 8.12 -16.66
C PRO A 124 9.34 7.59 -15.50
N LEU A 125 9.35 6.27 -15.31
CA LEU A 125 9.01 5.69 -14.01
C LEU A 125 10.33 5.63 -13.24
N SER A 126 10.43 6.38 -12.15
CA SER A 126 11.52 6.23 -11.19
C SER A 126 11.45 4.83 -10.57
N LEU A 127 11.97 3.83 -11.29
CA LEU A 127 12.24 2.49 -10.77
C LEU A 127 13.55 2.55 -9.98
N GLY A 128 13.52 3.35 -8.92
CA GLY A 128 14.54 3.38 -7.89
C GLY A 128 13.98 2.72 -6.65
N CYS A 129 14.75 1.81 -6.05
CA CYS A 129 14.51 1.40 -4.68
C CYS A 129 14.80 2.59 -3.78
N VAL A 130 13.76 3.31 -3.37
CA VAL A 130 13.89 4.34 -2.33
C VAL A 130 14.13 3.64 -1.01
N ASP A 131 15.29 3.90 -0.43
CA ASP A 131 15.65 3.52 0.92
C ASP A 131 14.67 4.22 1.88
N GLU A 132 13.67 3.49 2.37
CA GLU A 132 12.77 3.96 3.41
C GLU A 132 13.52 3.84 4.75
N GLY A 133 14.43 4.79 5.00
CA GLY A 133 15.20 4.88 6.25
C GLY A 133 14.34 4.99 7.50
#